data_AF-A0A2S6AYI2-F1
#
_entry.id   AF-A0A2S6AYI2-F1
#
_cell.length_a   1.000
_cell.length_b   1.000
_cell.length_c   1.000
_cell.angle_alpha   90.00
_cell.angle_beta   90.00
_cell.angle_gamma   90.00
#
_symmetry.space_group_name_H-M   'P 1'
#
loop_
_entity.id
_entity.type
_entity.pdbx_description
1 polymer ?
#
loop_
_entity_poly.entity_id
_entity_poly.type
_entity_poly.pdbx_seq_one_letter_code
_entity_poly.pdbx_strand_id
1 'polypeptide(L)'
;FVAWAKGQPGKVNFASGGNGTSTHLNGELMNQVTGLDMTHVPYKGSAPAVQDLLGGQTQILIDAGSVLLPQVKGGKLKALAVTGPVRDPQL
;
A
#
# COMPACT_ATOMS: atom_id res chain seq x y z
N PHE A 1 2.62 -12.05 -2.42
CA PHE A 1 3.04 -10.66 -2.65
C PHE A 1 4.56 -10.53 -2.60
N VAL A 2 5.22 -10.73 -1.44
CA VAL A 2 6.68 -10.49 -1.30
C VAL A 2 7.51 -11.21 -2.38
N ALA A 3 7.28 -12.50 -2.63
CA ALA A 3 8.00 -13.23 -3.68
C ALA A 3 7.78 -12.65 -5.09
N TRP A 4 6.56 -12.18 -5.39
CA TRP A 4 6.24 -11.51 -6.66
C TRP A 4 6.99 -10.19 -6.80
N ALA A 5 6.99 -9.36 -5.74
CA ALA A 5 7.68 -8.08 -5.76
C ALA A 5 9.22 -8.24 -5.82
N LYS A 6 9.78 -9.27 -5.16
CA LYS A 6 11.22 -9.62 -5.28
C LYS A 6 11.63 -10.00 -6.70
N GLY A 7 10.73 -10.59 -7.49
CA GLY A 7 10.97 -10.88 -8.90
C GLY A 7 10.93 -9.65 -9.81
N GLN A 8 10.63 -8.47 -9.27
CA GLN A 8 10.43 -7.22 -10.01
C GLN A 8 11.16 -6.02 -9.36
N PRO A 9 12.48 -6.12 -9.12
CA PRO A 9 13.25 -5.06 -8.47
C PRO A 9 13.14 -3.73 -9.23
N GLY A 10 12.86 -2.64 -8.52
CA GLY A 10 12.69 -1.29 -9.07
C GLY A 10 11.46 -1.08 -9.97
N LYS A 11 10.58 -2.09 -10.11
CA LYS A 11 9.39 -2.02 -11.00
C LYS A 11 8.07 -1.93 -10.24
N VAL A 12 8.08 -2.18 -8.94
CA VAL A 12 6.89 -2.13 -8.10
C VAL A 12 6.81 -0.77 -7.44
N ASN A 13 5.71 -0.05 -7.68
CA ASN A 13 5.43 1.22 -7.04
C ASN A 13 4.45 1.03 -5.88
N PHE A 14 4.75 1.64 -4.73
CA PHE A 14 3.82 1.75 -3.63
C PHE A 14 3.38 3.20 -3.41
N ALA A 15 2.08 3.42 -3.39
CA ALA A 15 1.45 4.69 -3.05
C ALA A 15 1.35 4.88 -1.54
N SER A 16 1.39 6.13 -1.10
CA SER A 16 1.05 6.53 0.26
C SER A 16 0.26 7.83 0.29
N GLY A 17 -0.23 8.20 1.47
CA GLY A 17 -0.90 9.48 1.69
C GLY A 17 0.01 10.72 1.56
N GLY A 18 1.33 10.55 1.42
CA GLY A 18 2.28 11.61 1.15
C GLY A 18 3.63 11.46 1.86
N ASN A 19 4.59 12.32 1.51
CA ASN A 19 5.92 12.34 2.10
C ASN A 19 5.87 12.55 3.62
N GLY A 20 6.68 11.77 4.35
CA GLY A 20 6.82 11.84 5.81
C GLY A 20 5.62 11.34 6.63
N THR A 21 4.52 10.93 6.00
CA THR A 21 3.37 10.35 6.70
C THR A 21 3.68 8.95 7.23
N SER A 22 2.93 8.48 8.24
CA SER A 22 3.08 7.11 8.74
C SER A 22 2.90 6.05 7.65
N THR A 23 2.08 6.33 6.62
CA THR A 23 1.86 5.40 5.51
C THR A 23 3.06 5.33 4.56
N HIS A 24 3.77 6.44 4.35
CA HIS A 24 5.08 6.44 3.68
C HIS A 24 6.12 5.64 4.49
N LEU A 25 6.27 5.95 5.77
CA LEU A 25 7.27 5.29 6.62
C LEU A 25 7.03 3.79 6.75
N ASN A 26 5.76 3.34 6.81
CA ASN A 26 5.43 1.92 6.82
C ASN A 26 5.83 1.21 5.52
N GLY A 27 5.78 1.89 4.37
CA GLY A 27 6.24 1.33 3.10
C GLY A 27 7.75 1.20 3.02
N GLU A 28 8.47 2.21 3.47
CA GLU A 28 9.94 2.14 3.57
C GLU A 28 10.39 1.08 4.58
N LEU A 29 9.70 0.98 5.72
CA LEU A 29 9.95 -0.09 6.68
C LEU A 29 9.68 -1.46 6.05
N MET A 30 8.61 -1.60 5.26
CA MET A 30 8.31 -2.83 4.55
C MET A 30 9.43 -3.21 3.59
N ASN A 31 9.94 -2.26 2.79
CA ASN A 31 11.11 -2.46 1.94
C ASN A 31 12.30 -2.97 2.77
N GLN A 32 12.63 -2.28 3.86
CA GLN A 32 13.76 -2.60 4.71
C GLN A 32 13.68 -4.00 5.33
N VAL A 33 12.53 -4.37 5.93
CA VAL A 33 12.41 -5.65 6.66
C VAL A 33 12.24 -6.85 5.73
N THR A 34 11.72 -6.65 4.51
CA THR A 34 11.51 -7.74 3.56
C THR A 34 12.61 -7.86 2.52
N GLY A 35 13.49 -6.85 2.40
CA GLY A 35 14.46 -6.73 1.31
C GLY A 35 13.79 -6.53 -0.03
N LEU A 36 12.72 -5.74 -0.06
CA LEU A 36 12.06 -5.30 -1.29
C LEU A 36 12.65 -3.96 -1.75
N ASP A 37 12.58 -3.74 -3.05
CA ASP A 37 13.00 -2.51 -3.73
C ASP A 37 11.80 -1.91 -4.45
N MET A 38 10.79 -1.51 -3.67
CA MET A 38 9.61 -0.82 -4.18
C MET A 38 9.85 0.69 -4.19
N THR A 39 9.44 1.36 -5.27
CA THR A 39 9.54 2.82 -5.41
C THR A 39 8.35 3.50 -4.75
N HIS A 40 8.62 4.48 -3.88
CA HIS A 40 7.58 5.30 -3.27
C HIS A 40 6.98 6.29 -4.26
N VAL A 41 5.65 6.33 -4.36
CA VAL A 41 4.89 7.35 -5.08
C VAL A 41 4.07 8.17 -4.08
N PRO A 42 4.48 9.41 -3.75
CA PRO A 42 3.76 10.24 -2.79
C PRO A 42 2.55 10.91 -3.41
N TYR A 43 1.41 10.83 -2.72
CA TYR A 43 0.21 11.57 -3.07
C TYR A 43 -0.08 12.71 -2.10
N LYS A 44 -1.02 13.59 -2.46
CA LYS A 44 -1.53 14.66 -1.59
C LYS A 44 -2.77 14.17 -0.82
N GLY A 45 -2.60 13.10 -0.05
CA GLY A 45 -3.67 12.42 0.70
C GLY A 45 -4.17 11.13 0.03
N SER A 46 -5.01 10.40 0.76
CA SER A 46 -5.41 9.04 0.43
C SER A 46 -6.33 8.92 -0.80
N ALA A 47 -7.21 9.90 -1.04
CA ALA A 47 -8.17 9.85 -2.14
C ALA A 47 -7.51 9.69 -3.52
N PRO A 48 -6.54 10.54 -3.92
CA PRO A 48 -5.85 10.36 -5.20
C PRO A 48 -4.99 9.09 -5.23
N ALA A 49 -4.42 8.66 -4.09
CA ALA A 49 -3.65 7.41 -4.01
C ALA A 49 -4.52 6.17 -4.29
N VAL A 50 -5.74 6.14 -3.73
CA VAL A 50 -6.73 5.08 -3.98
C VAL A 50 -7.17 5.07 -5.44
N GLN A 51 -7.41 6.24 -6.05
CA GLN A 51 -7.80 6.34 -7.45
C GLN A 51 -6.74 5.76 -8.38
N ASP A 52 -5.48 6.07 -8.14
CA ASP A 52 -4.37 5.58 -8.96
C ASP A 52 -4.11 4.08 -8.77
N LEU A 53 -4.32 3.55 -7.56
CA LEU A 53 -4.29 2.10 -7.36
C LEU A 53 -5.42 1.40 -8.14
N LEU A 54 -6.65 1.93 -8.07
CA LEU A 54 -7.78 1.40 -8.84
C LEU A 54 -7.56 1.49 -10.34
N GLY A 55 -6.87 2.54 -10.80
CA GLY A 55 -6.47 2.73 -12.19
C GLY A 55 -5.21 1.96 -12.61
N GLY A 56 -4.57 1.23 -11.71
CA GLY A 56 -3.37 0.43 -11.98
C GLY A 56 -2.08 1.22 -12.18
N GLN A 57 -2.05 2.51 -11.84
CA GLN A 57 -0.85 3.37 -11.94
C GLN A 57 0.20 3.01 -10.89
N THR A 58 -0.26 2.59 -9.70
CA THR A 58 0.56 1.97 -8.66
C THR A 58 0.07 0.55 -8.39
N GLN A 59 0.97 -0.31 -7.91
CA GLN A 59 0.64 -1.72 -7.68
C GLN A 59 0.20 -1.97 -6.25
N ILE A 60 0.63 -1.11 -5.33
CA ILE A 60 0.38 -1.24 -3.89
C ILE A 60 0.03 0.12 -3.32
N LEU A 61 -0.85 0.12 -2.31
CA LEU A 61 -1.13 1.27 -1.48
C LEU A 61 -1.01 0.85 -0.02
N ILE A 62 -0.28 1.65 0.75
CA ILE A 62 -0.29 1.57 2.21
C ILE A 62 -1.06 2.79 2.68
N ASP A 63 -2.18 2.56 3.38
CA ASP A 63 -3.04 3.64 3.85
C ASP A 63 -3.82 3.23 5.11
N ALA A 64 -4.57 4.18 5.67
CA ALA A 64 -5.46 3.95 6.79
C ALA A 64 -6.56 2.94 6.42
N GLY A 65 -6.78 1.96 7.30
CA GLY A 65 -7.82 0.93 7.11
C GLY A 65 -9.21 1.54 6.90
N SER A 66 -9.54 2.63 7.60
CA SER A 66 -10.82 3.35 7.44
C SER A 66 -11.06 3.86 6.01
N VAL A 67 -10.00 4.19 5.26
CA VAL A 67 -10.10 4.61 3.86
C VAL A 67 -10.25 3.42 2.93
N LEU A 68 -9.53 2.33 3.19
CA LEU A 68 -9.47 1.18 2.29
C LEU A 68 -10.62 0.18 2.48
N LEU A 69 -11.15 0.04 3.69
CA LEU A 69 -12.20 -0.92 4.04
C LEU A 69 -13.44 -0.84 3.13
N PRO A 70 -13.99 0.35 2.80
CA PRO A 70 -15.10 0.44 1.85
C PRO A 70 -14.76 -0.11 0.45
N GLN A 71 -13.54 0.13 -0.05
CA GLN A 71 -13.10 -0.36 -1.35
C GLN A 71 -12.85 -1.88 -1.34
N VAL A 72 -12.34 -2.39 -0.21
CA VAL A 72 -12.14 -3.83 0.00
C VAL A 72 -13.47 -4.57 0.09
N LYS A 73 -14.41 -4.08 0.92
CA LYS A 73 -15.76 -4.65 1.04
C LYS A 73 -16.54 -4.56 -0.28
N GLY A 74 -16.31 -3.50 -1.06
CA GLY A 74 -16.86 -3.35 -2.40
C GLY A 74 -16.19 -4.21 -3.48
N GLY A 75 -15.19 -5.05 -3.13
CA GLY A 75 -14.50 -5.94 -4.06
C GLY A 75 -13.57 -5.25 -5.06
N LYS A 76 -13.35 -3.93 -4.91
CA LYS A 76 -12.52 -3.13 -5.82
C LYS A 76 -11.04 -3.23 -5.50
N LEU A 77 -10.71 -3.40 -4.21
CA LEU A 77 -9.35 -3.61 -3.72
C LEU A 77 -9.25 -4.92 -2.96
N LYS A 78 -8.05 -5.49 -2.92
CA LYS A 78 -7.74 -6.67 -2.10
C LYS A 78 -6.84 -6.27 -0.94
N ALA A 79 -7.31 -6.49 0.29
CA ALA A 79 -6.45 -6.33 1.46
C ALA A 79 -5.39 -7.45 1.49
N LEU A 80 -4.11 -7.06 1.56
CA LEU A 80 -2.98 -8.00 1.62
C LEU A 80 -2.47 -8.22 3.05
N ALA A 81 -2.45 -7.16 3.86
CA ALA A 81 -1.95 -7.17 5.23
C ALA A 81 -2.52 -5.98 6.02
N VAL A 82 -2.36 -6.04 7.34
CA VAL A 82 -2.55 -4.91 8.27
C VAL A 82 -1.22 -4.62 8.96
N THR A 83 -0.99 -3.37 9.35
CA THR A 83 0.21 -2.96 10.10
C THR A 83 0.05 -3.13 11.62
N GLY A 84 -1.15 -3.45 12.09
CA GLY A 84 -1.42 -3.82 13.48
C GLY A 84 -0.94 -5.25 13.81
N PRO A 85 -0.81 -5.58 15.11
CA PRO A 85 -0.29 -6.89 15.55
C PRO A 85 -1.26 -8.05 15.28
N VAL A 86 -2.54 -7.75 15.05
CA VAL A 86 -3.60 -8.72 14.79
C VAL A 86 -4.42 -8.30 13.58
N ARG A 87 -5.05 -9.28 12.91
CA ARG A 87 -6.00 -9.02 11.81
C ARG A 87 -7.10 -8.07 12.27
N ASP A 88 -7.46 -7.13 11.40
CA ASP A 88 -8.63 -6.26 11.61
C ASP A 88 -9.92 -7.11 11.59
N PRO A 89 -10.75 -7.09 12.65
CA PRO A 89 -12.01 -7.84 12.69
C PRO A 89 -13.00 -7.52 11.56
N GLN A 90 -12.82 -6.40 10.84
CA GLN A 90 -13.68 -6.00 9.73
C GLN A 90 -13.28 -6.60 8.38
N LEU A 91 -12.20 -7.41 8.32
CA LEU A 91 -11.65 -8.09 7.13
C LEU A 91 -11.79 -9.61 7.21
#